data_AF-A0AAU9I8D7-F1
#
_entry.id   AF-A0AAU9I8D7-F1
#
_cell.length_a   1.000
_cell.length_b   1.000
_cell.length_c   1.000
_cell.angle_alpha   90.00
_cell.angle_beta   90.00
_cell.angle_gamma   90.00
#
_symmetry.space_group_name_H-M   'P 1'
#
loop_
_entity.id
_entity.type
_entity.pdbx_description
1 polymer ?
#
loop_
_entity_poly.entity_id
_entity_poly.type
_entity_poly.pdbx_seq_one_letter_code
_entity_poly.pdbx_strand_id
1 'polypeptide(L)'
;MKITSSILAGVFAATAGAFGKFGFQSFYWGEFLYYEELSLKIACIIIMLVLNSLMIKFFMQSLKDLGASKATVINFTCNYMSSAVFGYLVYSEYLSLTWGLGALLMIIGVYIISKDN
;
A
#
# COMPACT_ATOMS: atom_id res chain seq x y z
N MET A 1 17.29 10.95 3.13
CA MET A 1 16.20 11.61 2.36
C MET A 1 15.88 10.94 1.02
N LYS A 2 16.82 10.29 0.28
CA LYS A 2 16.52 9.76 -1.06
C LYS A 2 15.54 8.56 -1.08
N ILE A 3 15.71 7.58 -0.18
CA ILE A 3 14.88 6.34 -0.14
C ILE A 3 13.56 6.52 0.62
N THR A 4 13.50 7.48 1.55
CA THR A 4 12.31 7.71 2.38
C THR A 4 11.07 8.05 1.56
N SER A 5 11.24 8.74 0.43
CA SER A 5 10.13 9.05 -0.48
C SER A 5 9.52 7.80 -1.12
N SER A 6 10.33 6.80 -1.50
CA SER A 6 9.84 5.53 -2.05
C SER A 6 9.09 4.71 -1.01
N ILE A 7 9.61 4.68 0.22
CA ILE A 7 8.97 3.96 1.34
C ILE A 7 7.62 4.60 1.65
N LEU A 8 7.56 5.92 1.79
CA LEU A 8 6.31 6.65 2.04
C LEU A 8 5.31 6.44 0.91
N ALA A 9 5.74 6.49 -0.35
CA ALA A 9 4.88 6.20 -1.49
C ALA A 9 4.25 4.80 -1.38
N GLY A 10 5.05 3.78 -1.03
CA GLY A 10 4.56 2.41 -0.88
C GLY A 10 3.58 2.25 0.29
N VAL A 11 3.86 2.87 1.44
CA VAL A 11 2.95 2.84 2.59
C VAL A 11 1.62 3.54 2.27
N PHE A 12 1.67 4.70 1.62
CA PHE A 12 0.45 5.40 1.19
C PHE A 12 -0.33 4.61 0.14
N ALA A 13 0.33 3.93 -0.79
CA ALA A 13 -0.33 3.01 -1.74
C ALA A 13 -1.10 1.90 -1.01
N ALA A 14 -0.44 1.22 -0.08
CA ALA A 14 -1.04 0.12 0.67
C ALA A 14 -2.23 0.58 1.52
N THR A 15 -2.07 1.71 2.20
CA THR A 15 -3.12 2.31 3.02
C THR A 15 -4.30 2.74 2.15
N ALA A 16 -4.05 3.36 0.99
CA ALA A 16 -5.09 3.69 0.02
C ALA A 16 -5.84 2.44 -0.45
N GLY A 17 -5.11 1.36 -0.78
CA GLY A 17 -5.71 0.07 -1.14
C GLY A 17 -6.60 -0.51 -0.04
N ALA A 18 -6.18 -0.39 1.23
CA ALA A 18 -6.98 -0.83 2.37
C ALA A 18 -8.30 -0.04 2.49
N PHE A 19 -8.25 1.30 2.46
CA PHE A 19 -9.46 2.13 2.45
C PHE A 19 -10.31 1.93 1.20
N GLY A 20 -9.70 1.62 0.05
CA GLY A 20 -10.41 1.24 -1.16
C GLY A 20 -11.21 -0.05 -0.98
N LYS A 21 -10.62 -1.08 -0.37
CA LYS A 21 -11.33 -2.33 -0.06
C LYS A 21 -12.55 -2.06 0.80
N PHE A 22 -12.42 -1.25 1.85
CA PHE A 22 -13.57 -0.86 2.69
C PHE A 22 -14.61 0.02 1.98
N GLY A 23 -14.18 0.93 1.11
CA GLY A 23 -15.08 1.82 0.38
C GLY A 23 -15.94 1.10 -0.67
N PHE A 24 -15.42 0.02 -1.26
CA PHE A 24 -16.10 -0.75 -2.30
C PHE A 24 -16.71 -2.08 -1.83
N GLN A 25 -16.33 -2.57 -0.64
CA GLN A 25 -16.90 -3.79 -0.08
C GLN A 25 -18.34 -3.52 0.38
N SER A 26 -19.27 -4.35 -0.08
CA SER A 26 -20.64 -4.38 0.46
C SER A 26 -20.62 -5.04 1.83
N PHE A 27 -21.05 -4.32 2.85
CA PHE A 27 -21.11 -4.84 4.20
C PHE A 27 -22.53 -5.31 4.51
N TYR A 28 -22.74 -6.62 4.47
CA TYR A 28 -23.99 -7.25 4.93
C TYR A 28 -23.96 -7.45 6.45
N TRP A 29 -23.75 -6.37 7.21
CA TRP A 29 -23.95 -6.44 8.66
C TRP A 29 -25.42 -6.11 8.93
N GLY A 30 -26.14 -7.08 9.49
CA GLY A 30 -27.52 -6.86 9.94
C GLY A 30 -27.61 -5.63 10.85
N GLU A 31 -28.72 -4.91 10.71
CA GLU A 31 -29.14 -3.71 11.47
C GLU A 31 -28.44 -2.36 11.18
N PHE A 32 -27.52 -2.26 10.22
CA PHE A 32 -27.04 -0.92 9.80
C PHE A 32 -28.08 -0.21 8.93
N LEU A 33 -28.38 1.05 9.24
CA LEU A 33 -29.21 1.89 8.37
C LEU A 33 -28.42 2.21 7.09
N TYR A 34 -29.07 2.06 5.94
CA TYR A 34 -28.51 2.30 4.59
C TYR A 34 -27.68 3.60 4.48
N TYR A 35 -28.10 4.66 5.18
CA TYR A 35 -27.44 5.96 5.15
C TYR A 35 -26.08 5.98 5.87
N GLU A 36 -25.92 5.27 6.98
CA GLU A 36 -24.65 5.26 7.73
C GLU A 36 -23.57 4.48 6.99
N GLU A 37 -23.95 3.37 6.35
CA GLU A 37 -23.05 2.60 5.47
C GLU A 37 -22.56 3.48 4.30
N LEU A 38 -23.48 4.22 3.68
CA LEU A 38 -23.16 5.12 2.57
C LEU A 38 -22.18 6.23 3.00
N SER A 39 -22.39 6.85 4.16
CA SER A 39 -21.47 7.87 4.69
C SER A 39 -20.06 7.32 4.92
N LEU A 40 -19.94 6.12 5.51
CA LEU A 40 -18.65 5.47 5.75
C LEU A 40 -17.93 5.11 4.44
N LYS A 41 -18.66 4.60 3.44
CA LYS A 41 -18.09 4.31 2.12
C LYS A 41 -17.54 5.56 1.44
N ILE A 42 -18.32 6.64 1.44
CA ILE A 42 -17.89 7.93 0.87
C ILE A 42 -16.63 8.43 1.58
N ALA A 43 -16.59 8.37 2.92
CA ALA A 43 -15.42 8.76 3.68
C ALA A 43 -14.18 7.92 3.32
N CYS A 44 -14.33 6.59 3.24
CA CYS A 44 -13.24 5.69 2.85
C CYS A 44 -12.72 5.98 1.43
N ILE A 45 -13.61 6.25 0.47
CA ILE A 45 -13.24 6.61 -0.90
C ILE A 45 -12.47 7.95 -0.92
N ILE A 46 -12.93 8.96 -0.18
CA ILE A 46 -12.22 10.24 -0.08
C ILE A 46 -10.82 10.04 0.50
N ILE A 47 -10.69 9.28 1.58
CA ILE A 47 -9.40 8.96 2.20
C ILE A 47 -8.49 8.23 1.20
N MET A 48 -9.01 7.22 0.48
CA MET A 48 -8.28 6.51 -0.56
C MET A 48 -7.74 7.48 -1.64
N LEU A 49 -8.55 8.43 -2.11
CA LEU A 49 -8.15 9.40 -3.13
C LEU A 49 -7.05 10.35 -2.64
N VAL A 50 -7.14 10.82 -1.39
CA VAL A 50 -6.11 11.66 -0.77
C VAL A 50 -4.81 10.90 -0.63
N LEU A 51 -4.86 9.66 -0.13
CA LEU A 51 -3.67 8.81 0.05
C LEU A 51 -3.02 8.46 -1.30
N ASN A 52 -3.81 8.16 -2.33
CA ASN A 52 -3.27 7.94 -3.68
C ASN A 52 -2.59 9.20 -4.25
N SER A 53 -3.16 10.38 -3.97
CA SER A 53 -2.55 11.65 -4.36
C SER A 53 -1.21 11.89 -3.66
N LEU A 54 -1.12 11.58 -2.36
CA LEU A 54 0.13 11.62 -1.60
C LEU A 54 1.14 10.60 -2.12
N MET A 55 0.70 9.37 -2.40
CA MET A 55 1.53 8.32 -2.98
C MET A 55 2.17 8.77 -4.29
N ILE A 56 1.39 9.31 -5.23
CA ILE A 56 1.91 9.82 -6.51
C ILE A 56 2.94 10.92 -6.30
N LYS A 57 2.67 11.87 -5.38
CA LYS A 57 3.61 12.95 -5.05
C LYS A 57 4.97 12.40 -4.58
N PHE A 58 4.97 11.48 -3.63
CA PHE A 58 6.21 10.89 -3.10
C PHE A 58 6.89 9.95 -4.10
N PHE A 59 6.11 9.25 -4.93
CA PHE A 59 6.66 8.40 -5.99
C PHE A 59 7.36 9.22 -7.07
N MET A 60 6.76 10.33 -7.51
CA MET A 60 7.39 11.26 -8.45
C MET A 60 8.67 11.88 -7.89
N GLN A 61 8.70 12.20 -6.59
CA GLN A 61 9.93 12.65 -5.93
C GLN A 61 10.99 11.55 -5.93
N SER A 62 10.61 10.32 -5.61
CA SER A 62 11.50 9.16 -5.64
C SER A 62 12.08 8.91 -7.04
N LEU A 63 11.28 9.04 -8.09
CA LEU A 63 11.73 8.85 -9.48
C LEU A 63 12.83 9.84 -9.84
N LYS A 64 12.70 11.10 -9.40
CA LYS A 64 13.72 12.15 -9.60
C LYS A 64 15.00 11.88 -8.83
N ASP A 65 14.88 11.36 -7.60
CA ASP A 65 16.04 11.22 -6.69
C ASP A 65 16.83 9.92 -6.87
N LEU A 66 16.16 8.83 -7.27
CA LEU A 66 16.72 7.47 -7.32
C LEU A 66 16.73 6.84 -8.72
N GLY A 67 16.05 7.46 -9.69
CA GLY A 67 15.82 6.88 -11.01
C GLY A 67 14.69 5.83 -11.00
N ALA A 68 14.22 5.48 -12.19
CA ALA A 68 13.02 4.68 -12.39
C ALA A 68 13.09 3.29 -11.72
N SER A 69 14.19 2.56 -11.92
CA SER A 69 14.34 1.18 -11.47
C SER A 69 14.32 1.07 -9.94
N LYS A 70 15.20 1.81 -9.25
CA LYS A 70 15.28 1.81 -7.78
C LYS A 70 13.98 2.29 -7.14
N ALA A 71 13.44 3.42 -7.61
CA ALA A 71 12.20 3.98 -7.11
C ALA A 71 11.03 2.99 -7.20
N THR A 72 10.90 2.31 -8.34
CA THR A 72 9.79 1.37 -8.58
C THR A 72 9.92 0.11 -7.73
N VAL A 73 11.12 -0.50 -7.67
CA VAL A 73 11.33 -1.73 -6.89
C VAL A 73 11.14 -1.49 -5.40
N ILE A 74 11.66 -0.38 -4.86
CA ILE A 74 11.49 -0.03 -3.45
C ILE A 74 10.01 0.28 -3.16
N ASN A 75 9.36 1.12 -3.97
CA ASN A 75 7.94 1.44 -3.79
C ASN A 75 7.07 0.17 -3.84
N PHE A 76 7.26 -0.67 -4.85
CA PHE A 76 6.52 -1.93 -5.00
C PHE A 76 6.69 -2.85 -3.80
N THR A 77 7.93 -3.04 -3.34
CA THR A 77 8.22 -3.89 -2.18
C THR A 77 7.59 -3.32 -0.90
N CYS A 78 7.71 -2.01 -0.68
CA CYS A 78 7.09 -1.35 0.48
C CYS A 78 5.57 -1.42 0.45
N ASN A 79 4.94 -1.23 -0.72
CA ASN A 79 3.50 -1.37 -0.91
C ASN A 79 3.05 -2.80 -0.60
N TYR A 80 3.73 -3.81 -1.16
CA TYR A 80 3.37 -5.21 -0.95
C TYR A 80 3.52 -5.62 0.51
N MET A 81 4.62 -5.26 1.17
CA MET A 81 4.84 -5.55 2.59
C MET A 81 3.79 -4.88 3.48
N SER A 82 3.51 -3.58 3.24
CA SER A 82 2.51 -2.85 4.01
C SER A 82 1.11 -3.41 3.77
N SER A 83 0.79 -3.79 2.54
CA SER A 83 -0.49 -4.42 2.19
C SER A 83 -0.67 -5.77 2.89
N ALA A 84 0.39 -6.56 3.06
CA ALA A 84 0.32 -7.80 3.81
C ALA A 84 0.15 -7.59 5.32
N VAL A 85 0.72 -6.52 5.89
CA VAL A 85 0.44 -6.13 7.28
C VAL A 85 -1.05 -5.80 7.45
N PHE A 86 -1.63 -5.03 6.53
CA PHE A 86 -3.08 -4.79 6.52
C PHE A 86 -3.87 -6.10 6.31
N GLY A 87 -3.45 -6.94 5.37
CA GLY A 87 -3.96 -8.29 5.11
C GLY A 87 -4.14 -9.09 6.40
N TYR A 88 -3.04 -9.24 7.13
CA TYR A 88 -2.99 -10.04 8.33
C TYR A 88 -3.74 -9.39 9.50
N LEU A 89 -3.50 -8.11 9.79
CA LEU A 89 -4.05 -7.46 10.99
C LEU A 89 -5.51 -7.05 10.85
N VAL A 90 -5.92 -6.60 9.66
CA VAL A 90 -7.24 -6.00 9.44
C VAL A 90 -8.20 -6.99 8.81
N TYR A 91 -7.72 -7.80 7.85
CA TYR A 91 -8.56 -8.75 7.14
C TYR A 91 -8.43 -10.19 7.65
N SER A 92 -7.56 -10.42 8.65
CA SER A 92 -7.27 -11.77 9.19
C SER A 92 -6.87 -12.76 8.08
N GLU A 93 -6.20 -12.28 7.04
CA GLU A 93 -5.75 -13.10 5.91
C GLU A 93 -4.57 -13.98 6.34
N TYR A 94 -4.64 -15.27 6.00
CA TYR A 94 -3.55 -16.20 6.29
C TYR A 94 -2.38 -15.97 5.33
N LEU A 95 -1.19 -15.70 5.89
CA LEU A 95 0.05 -15.58 5.13
C LEU A 95 0.72 -16.95 5.04
N SER A 96 0.75 -17.53 3.85
CA SER A 96 1.38 -18.83 3.60
C SER A 96 2.92 -18.76 3.70
N LEU A 97 3.57 -19.91 3.90
CA LEU A 97 5.03 -20.00 3.84
C LEU A 97 5.59 -19.58 2.47
N THR A 98 4.85 -19.88 1.39
CA THR A 98 5.21 -19.45 0.03
C THR A 98 5.17 -17.92 -0.13
N TRP A 99 4.23 -17.26 0.55
CA TRP A 99 4.18 -15.79 0.61
C TRP A 99 5.43 -15.23 1.30
N GLY A 100 5.83 -15.81 2.44
CA GLY A 100 7.03 -15.42 3.17
C GLY A 100 8.31 -15.56 2.33
N LEU A 101 8.43 -16.63 1.53
CA LEU A 101 9.55 -16.79 0.58
C LEU A 101 9.56 -15.68 -0.49
N GLY A 102 8.40 -15.34 -1.05
CA GLY A 102 8.28 -14.23 -1.99
C GLY A 102 8.67 -12.89 -1.35
N ALA A 103 8.23 -12.64 -0.12
CA ALA A 103 8.58 -11.46 0.66
C ALA A 103 10.11 -11.34 0.86
N LEU A 104 10.78 -12.44 1.22
CA LEU A 104 12.24 -12.47 1.34
C LEU A 104 12.94 -12.15 0.01
N LEU A 105 12.49 -12.75 -1.10
CA LEU A 105 13.07 -12.51 -2.43
C LEU A 105 12.95 -11.03 -2.84
N MET A 106 11.83 -10.37 -2.56
CA MET A 106 11.68 -8.94 -2.84
C MET A 106 12.62 -8.07 -1.99
N ILE A 107 12.78 -8.38 -0.70
CA ILE A 107 13.74 -7.67 0.17
C ILE A 107 15.17 -7.81 -0.36
N ILE A 108 15.54 -9.02 -0.81
CA ILE A 108 16.83 -9.26 -1.46
C ILE A 108 16.97 -8.41 -2.73
N GLY A 109 15.93 -8.35 -3.57
CA GLY A 109 15.90 -7.49 -4.76
C GLY A 109 16.11 -6.01 -4.44
N VAL A 110 15.44 -5.50 -3.40
CA VAL A 110 15.64 -4.14 -2.90
C VAL A 110 17.07 -3.91 -2.43
N TYR A 111 17.66 -4.88 -1.70
CA TYR A 111 19.03 -4.78 -1.23
C TYR A 111 20.03 -4.70 -2.39
N ILE A 112 19.87 -5.54 -3.41
CA ILE A 112 20.73 -5.55 -4.60
C ILE A 112 20.63 -4.22 -5.35
N ILE A 113 19.41 -3.75 -5.64
CA ILE A 113 19.23 -2.53 -6.44
C ILE A 113 19.63 -1.26 -5.68
N SER A 114 19.57 -1.28 -4.36
CA SER A 114 20.01 -0.16 -3.51
C SER A 114 21.54 -0.06 -3.44
N LYS A 115 22.26 -1.13 -3.77
CA LYS A 115 23.72 -1.17 -3.86
C LYS A 115 24.26 -0.74 -5.22
N ASP A 116 23.44 -0.86 -6.27
CA ASP A 116 23.76 -0.35 -7.59
C ASP A 116 23.87 1.19 -7.49
N ASN A 117 24.89 1.80 -8.09
CA ASN A 117 25.17 3.25 -7.97
C ASN A 117 24.41 4.05 -9.03
#